data_AF-A0A5N6ZAE5-F1
#
_entry.id   AF-A0A5N6ZAE5-F1
#
_cell.length_a   1.000
_cell.length_b   1.000
_cell.length_c   1.000
_cell.angle_alpha   90.00
_cell.angle_beta   90.00
_cell.angle_gamma   90.00
#
_symmetry.space_group_name_H-M   'P 1'
#
loop_
_entity.id
_entity.type
_entity.pdbx_description
1 polymer ?
#
loop_
_entity_poly.entity_id
_entity_poly.type
_entity_poly.pdbx_seq_one_letter_code
_entity_poly.pdbx_strand_id
1 'polypeptide(L)'
;MSHLQLARSIRAAETLLTRPLTPTLRNSIRNPHLRPLTTSTSTQPSTPKPAPAKPDPLDRVARILSPTPTHQTTPNISKTGLADKPLELETSPEEKIDWTRSFHGLSAAPFPKEAADVLTAATDPEEVEVKPDGILYLPEIKYRRILNRAFGPGGWGLVPRSESIVTPKTVTREYALVCNGRLVSVARGEQDYFSPDGIPTATEGCRSNALVRCCKDLGIASELWDPRWIRKFKAQYTREAFVEHVVNKRKSKIWVRKDDQVSYPWKEMK
;
A
#
# COMPACT_ATOMS: atom_id res chain seq x y z
N MET A 1 9.83 65.49 24.86
CA MET A 1 9.48 65.76 23.44
C MET A 1 9.66 64.45 22.70
N SER A 2 8.71 63.76 22.09
CA SER A 2 7.27 63.97 21.85
C SER A 2 6.66 62.59 21.58
N HIS A 3 5.49 62.35 22.15
CA HIS A 3 4.62 61.19 21.93
C HIS A 3 4.15 61.08 20.47
N LEU A 4 3.92 59.86 20.01
CA LEU A 4 2.84 59.58 19.06
C LEU A 4 2.18 58.24 19.40
N GLN A 5 1.05 58.35 20.12
CA GLN A 5 -0.03 57.37 20.13
C GLN A 5 -0.84 57.52 18.83
N LEU A 6 -1.33 56.43 18.26
CA LEU A 6 -2.55 56.47 17.47
C LEU A 6 -3.51 55.37 17.93
N ALA A 7 -4.75 55.79 18.09
CA ALA A 7 -5.82 55.13 18.80
C ALA A 7 -6.72 54.28 17.89
N ARG A 8 -7.53 53.47 18.58
CA ARG A 8 -8.61 52.58 18.11
C ARG A 8 -9.77 53.31 17.42
N SER A 9 -10.49 52.58 16.54
CA SER A 9 -11.96 52.64 16.32
C SER A 9 -12.33 51.47 15.37
N ILE A 10 -13.04 50.38 15.71
CA ILE A 10 -14.45 50.11 16.10
C ILE A 10 -15.53 50.59 15.11
N ARG A 11 -16.16 49.63 14.40
CA ARG A 11 -17.62 49.41 14.19
C ARG A 11 -17.79 48.16 13.28
N ALA A 12 -18.33 47.04 13.77
CA ALA A 12 -19.75 46.66 13.88
C ALA A 12 -20.41 46.48 12.49
N ALA A 13 -20.70 45.22 12.08
CA ALA A 13 -22.04 44.58 12.04
C ALA A 13 -22.93 45.18 10.92
N GLU A 14 -23.65 44.45 10.06
CA GLU A 14 -24.53 43.31 10.34
C GLU A 14 -25.14 42.78 9.00
N THR A 15 -25.49 41.48 8.98
CA THR A 15 -26.67 40.80 8.39
C THR A 15 -27.06 40.74 6.89
N LEU A 16 -27.24 39.47 6.48
CA LEU A 16 -28.37 38.84 5.76
C LEU A 16 -28.64 39.20 4.28
N LEU A 17 -28.52 38.19 3.41
CA LEU A 17 -29.70 37.55 2.81
C LEU A 17 -29.37 36.23 2.09
N THR A 18 -30.12 35.23 2.52
CA THR A 18 -30.32 33.88 2.02
C THR A 18 -30.99 33.87 0.63
N ARG A 19 -30.58 32.93 -0.24
CA ARG A 19 -31.54 32.09 -0.98
C ARG A 19 -30.87 30.89 -1.68
N PRO A 20 -31.40 29.67 -1.51
CA PRO A 20 -30.95 28.47 -2.22
C PRO A 20 -31.83 28.18 -3.45
N LEU A 21 -31.28 27.51 -4.45
CA LEU A 21 -32.06 26.82 -5.49
C LEU A 21 -31.55 25.38 -5.62
N THR A 22 -32.44 24.45 -5.27
CA THR A 22 -32.36 23.00 -5.41
C THR A 22 -32.89 22.54 -6.78
N PRO A 23 -32.73 21.24 -7.14
CA PRO A 23 -32.44 20.81 -8.49
C PRO A 23 -33.68 20.34 -9.26
N THR A 24 -33.66 20.49 -10.59
CA THR A 24 -34.60 19.82 -11.49
C THR A 24 -33.99 18.54 -12.06
N LEU A 25 -34.43 17.42 -11.50
CA LEU A 25 -34.46 16.11 -12.16
C LEU A 25 -35.41 16.18 -13.37
N ARG A 26 -34.96 15.72 -14.54
CA ARG A 26 -35.87 15.29 -15.60
C ARG A 26 -35.43 13.94 -16.15
N ASN A 27 -36.07 12.92 -15.60
CA ASN A 27 -36.14 11.57 -16.13
C ASN A 27 -37.04 11.59 -17.37
N SER A 28 -36.59 11.04 -18.50
CA SER A 28 -37.49 10.66 -19.59
C SER A 28 -37.06 9.32 -20.19
N ILE A 29 -37.81 8.31 -19.77
CA ILE A 29 -37.92 6.97 -20.35
C ILE A 29 -38.62 7.10 -21.71
N ARG A 30 -38.12 6.40 -22.75
CA ARG A 30 -38.90 5.59 -23.72
C ARG A 30 -38.05 5.16 -24.94
N ASN A 31 -37.64 3.90 -24.94
CA ASN A 31 -37.82 2.99 -26.09
C ASN A 31 -39.25 2.42 -25.97
N PRO A 32 -39.97 1.99 -27.05
CA PRO A 32 -39.56 0.83 -27.85
C PRO A 32 -40.09 0.75 -29.32
N HIS A 33 -39.70 -0.35 -29.99
CA HIS A 33 -40.24 -0.96 -31.24
C HIS A 33 -39.85 -0.30 -32.58
N LEU A 34 -39.36 -1.04 -33.58
CA LEU A 34 -40.04 -2.13 -34.29
C LEU A 34 -39.08 -3.22 -34.84
N ARG A 35 -39.70 -4.37 -35.12
CA ARG A 35 -39.19 -5.71 -35.47
C ARG A 35 -39.26 -5.92 -37.03
N PRO A 36 -39.21 -7.16 -37.55
CA PRO A 36 -38.07 -7.91 -38.10
C PRO A 36 -38.06 -8.02 -39.64
N LEU A 37 -36.99 -8.57 -40.23
CA LEU A 37 -37.07 -9.31 -41.49
C LEU A 37 -36.53 -10.73 -41.33
N THR A 38 -37.35 -11.66 -41.79
CA THR A 38 -37.18 -13.11 -41.88
C THR A 38 -36.43 -13.50 -43.14
N THR A 39 -35.51 -14.45 -43.03
CA THR A 39 -35.26 -15.42 -44.11
C THR A 39 -34.91 -16.77 -43.51
N SER A 40 -35.73 -17.74 -43.89
CA SER A 40 -35.69 -19.17 -43.61
C SER A 40 -34.62 -19.88 -44.44
N THR A 41 -33.87 -20.84 -43.87
CA THR A 41 -33.73 -22.19 -44.47
C THR A 41 -33.08 -23.23 -43.53
N SER A 42 -33.76 -24.37 -43.44
CA SER A 42 -33.27 -25.76 -43.36
C SER A 42 -32.54 -26.32 -42.13
N THR A 43 -33.20 -27.32 -41.54
CA THR A 43 -32.86 -28.21 -40.43
C THR A 43 -32.07 -29.46 -40.87
N GLN A 44 -31.21 -29.97 -39.97
CA GLN A 44 -30.84 -31.39 -39.66
C GLN A 44 -29.37 -31.81 -39.91
N PRO A 45 -28.84 -32.86 -39.22
CA PRO A 45 -29.08 -33.32 -37.83
C PRO A 45 -27.77 -33.53 -37.02
N SER A 46 -27.94 -33.66 -35.70
CA SER A 46 -26.91 -33.84 -34.65
C SER A 46 -26.37 -35.27 -34.50
N THR A 47 -25.06 -35.41 -34.21
CA THR A 47 -24.46 -36.62 -33.61
C THR A 47 -23.86 -36.32 -32.22
N PRO A 48 -23.94 -37.25 -31.24
CA PRO A 48 -23.60 -37.00 -29.84
C PRO A 48 -22.10 -37.17 -29.53
N LYS A 49 -21.62 -36.35 -28.59
CA LYS A 49 -20.28 -36.31 -27.99
C LYS A 49 -20.05 -37.49 -27.02
N PRO A 50 -18.85 -38.10 -26.92
CA PRO A 50 -18.57 -39.16 -25.94
C PRO A 50 -18.50 -38.63 -24.51
N ALA A 51 -19.10 -39.35 -23.56
CA ALA A 51 -19.04 -39.08 -22.13
C ALA A 51 -17.73 -39.61 -21.50
N PRO A 52 -17.19 -38.96 -20.44
CA PRO A 52 -16.03 -39.46 -19.71
C PRO A 52 -16.41 -40.65 -18.81
N ALA A 53 -15.57 -41.69 -18.80
CA ALA A 53 -15.72 -42.88 -17.98
C ALA A 53 -15.65 -42.56 -16.46
N LYS A 54 -16.51 -43.22 -15.67
CA LYS A 54 -16.52 -43.13 -14.20
C LYS A 54 -15.32 -43.92 -13.63
N PRO A 55 -14.62 -43.41 -12.60
CA PRO A 55 -13.55 -44.17 -11.93
C PRO A 55 -14.13 -45.32 -11.08
N ASP A 56 -13.40 -46.43 -11.08
CA ASP A 56 -13.75 -47.71 -10.44
C ASP A 56 -13.77 -47.58 -8.89
N PRO A 57 -14.82 -48.03 -8.17
CA PRO A 57 -14.93 -47.84 -6.71
C PRO A 57 -13.85 -48.53 -5.88
N LEU A 58 -13.18 -49.55 -6.42
CA LEU A 58 -12.17 -50.34 -5.70
C LEU A 58 -10.86 -49.58 -5.47
N ASP A 59 -10.57 -48.58 -6.29
CA ASP A 59 -9.35 -47.76 -6.22
C ASP A 59 -9.42 -46.65 -5.16
N ARG A 60 -10.64 -46.37 -4.68
CA ARG A 60 -10.93 -45.38 -3.63
C ARG A 60 -10.71 -45.95 -2.24
N VAL A 61 -10.97 -47.24 -2.05
CA VAL A 61 -10.85 -47.91 -0.74
C VAL A 61 -9.38 -48.11 -0.34
N ALA A 62 -8.49 -48.39 -1.31
CA ALA A 62 -7.06 -48.54 -1.07
C ALA A 62 -6.36 -47.24 -0.60
N ARG A 63 -6.83 -46.07 -1.07
CA ARG A 63 -6.32 -44.75 -0.67
C ARG A 63 -6.77 -44.30 0.73
N ILE A 64 -7.85 -44.88 1.26
CA ILE A 64 -8.38 -44.54 2.60
C ILE A 64 -7.63 -45.31 3.70
N LEU A 65 -7.02 -46.46 3.36
CA LEU A 65 -6.29 -47.31 4.30
C LEU A 65 -4.77 -47.04 4.33
N SER A 66 -4.30 -46.04 3.58
CA SER A 66 -2.89 -45.65 3.58
C SER A 66 -2.55 -44.94 4.90
N PRO A 67 -1.53 -45.36 5.66
CA PRO A 67 -1.12 -44.64 6.87
C PRO A 67 -0.66 -43.22 6.52
N THR A 68 -1.20 -42.24 7.25
CA THR A 68 -0.80 -40.83 7.13
C THR A 68 0.70 -40.70 7.43
N PRO A 69 1.53 -40.21 6.49
CA PRO A 69 2.94 -39.98 6.79
C PRO A 69 3.06 -38.87 7.86
N THR A 70 3.59 -39.24 9.03
CA THR A 70 3.84 -38.35 10.20
C THR A 70 5.00 -37.36 9.98
N HIS A 71 5.41 -37.13 8.73
CA HIS A 71 6.49 -36.19 8.44
C HIS A 71 5.92 -34.78 8.26
N GLN A 72 6.53 -33.79 8.91
CA GLN A 72 6.23 -32.37 8.66
C GLN A 72 6.26 -32.13 7.15
N THR A 73 5.09 -31.86 6.55
CA THR A 73 4.91 -31.82 5.10
C THR A 73 5.40 -30.50 4.48
N THR A 74 5.88 -29.57 5.31
CA THR A 74 6.51 -28.33 4.86
C THR A 74 7.99 -28.33 5.25
N PRO A 75 8.93 -28.32 4.29
CA PRO A 75 10.33 -28.07 4.60
C PRO A 75 10.47 -26.74 5.33
N ASN A 76 11.47 -26.63 6.21
CA ASN A 76 11.72 -25.39 6.93
C ASN A 76 12.08 -24.29 5.93
N ILE A 77 11.15 -23.34 5.72
CA ILE A 77 11.24 -22.24 4.76
C ILE A 77 12.54 -21.43 4.93
N SER A 78 13.07 -21.34 6.15
CA SER A 78 14.35 -20.67 6.41
C SER A 78 15.57 -21.37 5.78
N LYS A 79 15.48 -22.66 5.47
CA LYS A 79 16.54 -23.46 4.84
C LYS A 79 16.36 -23.62 3.34
N THR A 80 15.13 -23.72 2.88
CA THR A 80 14.81 -24.00 1.46
C THR A 80 14.43 -22.75 0.66
N GLY A 81 14.21 -21.61 1.32
CA GLY A 81 13.69 -20.41 0.69
C GLY A 81 12.18 -20.51 0.40
N LEU A 82 11.65 -19.46 -0.24
CA LEU A 82 10.22 -19.34 -0.55
C LEU A 82 9.86 -19.84 -1.96
N ALA A 83 10.87 -20.11 -2.82
CA ALA A 83 10.70 -20.56 -4.21
C ALA A 83 9.66 -19.72 -4.99
N ASP A 84 9.59 -18.42 -4.69
CA ASP A 84 8.54 -17.50 -5.16
C ASP A 84 9.05 -16.56 -6.26
N LYS A 85 10.05 -17.02 -7.02
CA LYS A 85 10.61 -16.30 -8.17
C LYS A 85 9.48 -15.96 -9.16
N PRO A 86 9.45 -14.74 -9.71
CA PRO A 86 8.48 -14.40 -10.76
C PRO A 86 8.57 -15.39 -11.93
N LEU A 87 7.41 -15.83 -12.43
CA LEU A 87 7.33 -16.82 -13.51
C LEU A 87 7.98 -16.28 -14.78
N GLU A 88 8.80 -17.11 -15.43
CA GLU A 88 9.36 -16.80 -16.74
C GLU A 88 8.27 -17.11 -17.79
N LEU A 89 7.67 -16.07 -18.35
CA LEU A 89 6.68 -16.20 -19.41
C LEU A 89 7.41 -16.42 -20.75
N GLU A 90 7.29 -17.62 -21.32
CA GLU A 90 7.59 -17.84 -22.74
C GLU A 90 6.51 -17.13 -23.58
N THR A 91 6.77 -15.87 -23.93
CA THR A 91 5.82 -15.03 -24.67
C THR A 91 6.11 -15.10 -26.16
N SER A 92 5.13 -15.57 -26.95
CA SER A 92 5.01 -15.16 -28.35
C SER A 92 4.82 -13.63 -28.40
N PRO A 93 5.22 -12.94 -29.48
CA PRO A 93 5.38 -11.47 -29.53
C PRO A 93 4.04 -10.70 -29.62
N GLU A 94 3.05 -11.09 -28.84
CA GLU A 94 1.84 -10.30 -28.60
C GLU A 94 2.06 -9.42 -27.36
N GLU A 95 2.74 -8.28 -27.56
CA GLU A 95 2.69 -6.99 -26.83
C GLU A 95 2.39 -6.97 -25.30
N LYS A 96 2.67 -8.01 -24.53
CA LYS A 96 2.48 -8.00 -23.06
C LYS A 96 3.78 -7.57 -22.39
N ILE A 97 3.73 -6.44 -21.68
CA ILE A 97 4.87 -5.91 -20.93
C ILE A 97 5.19 -6.84 -19.75
N ASP A 98 6.39 -7.41 -19.75
CA ASP A 98 6.92 -8.14 -18.60
C ASP A 98 7.42 -7.16 -17.52
N TRP A 99 6.57 -6.87 -16.54
CA TRP A 99 6.90 -5.99 -15.43
C TRP A 99 8.00 -6.53 -14.49
N THR A 100 8.36 -7.81 -14.59
CA THR A 100 9.41 -8.41 -13.75
C THR A 100 10.81 -8.00 -14.21
N ARG A 101 10.98 -7.56 -15.46
CA ARG A 101 12.27 -7.13 -16.05
C ARG A 101 12.22 -5.77 -16.76
N SER A 102 11.07 -5.36 -17.28
CA SER A 102 10.92 -4.14 -18.09
C SER A 102 11.12 -2.84 -17.31
N PHE A 103 11.52 -1.79 -18.03
CA PHE A 103 11.55 -0.38 -17.60
C PHE A 103 10.51 0.49 -18.33
N HIS A 104 9.48 -0.13 -18.89
CA HIS A 104 8.45 0.53 -19.70
C HIS A 104 7.84 1.75 -18.99
N GLY A 105 7.76 2.87 -19.72
CA GLY A 105 7.11 4.10 -19.27
C GLY A 105 7.91 4.92 -18.25
N LEU A 106 9.06 4.43 -17.77
CA LEU A 106 9.91 5.17 -16.84
C LEU A 106 10.41 6.46 -17.50
N SER A 107 10.18 7.60 -16.85
CA SER A 107 10.57 8.93 -17.34
C SER A 107 10.01 9.30 -18.72
N ALA A 108 8.98 8.61 -19.22
CA ALA A 108 8.42 8.88 -20.54
C ALA A 108 7.62 10.19 -20.58
N ALA A 109 6.90 10.52 -19.51
CA ALA A 109 6.13 11.75 -19.35
C ALA A 109 5.79 11.99 -17.86
N PRO A 110 5.57 13.25 -17.43
CA PRO A 110 5.03 13.53 -16.10
C PRO A 110 3.62 12.92 -15.92
N PHE A 111 3.18 12.80 -14.67
CA PHE A 111 1.76 12.52 -14.37
C PHE A 111 0.90 13.76 -14.65
N PRO A 112 -0.42 13.59 -14.87
CA PRO A 112 -1.35 14.72 -14.93
C PRO A 112 -1.22 15.63 -13.70
N LYS A 113 -1.46 16.92 -13.88
CA LYS A 113 -1.25 17.92 -12.85
C LYS A 113 -2.02 17.61 -11.57
N GLU A 114 -3.25 17.11 -11.71
CA GLU A 114 -4.13 16.75 -10.60
C GLU A 114 -3.51 15.64 -9.72
N ALA A 115 -2.86 14.65 -10.36
CA ALA A 115 -2.15 13.61 -9.64
C ALA A 115 -0.86 14.15 -9.01
N ALA A 116 -0.09 14.96 -9.75
CA ALA A 116 1.12 15.58 -9.25
C ALA A 116 0.86 16.43 -8.00
N ASP A 117 -0.18 17.27 -8.03
CA ASP A 117 -0.60 18.12 -6.91
C ASP A 117 -0.93 17.29 -5.65
N VAL A 118 -1.52 16.10 -5.81
CA VAL A 118 -1.79 15.17 -4.70
C VAL A 118 -0.52 14.52 -4.18
N LEU A 119 0.38 14.08 -5.07
CA LEU A 119 1.59 13.34 -4.71
C LEU A 119 2.62 14.24 -4.01
N THR A 120 2.70 15.51 -4.40
CA THR A 120 3.63 16.50 -3.83
C THR A 120 2.99 17.39 -2.78
N ALA A 121 1.78 17.08 -2.33
CA ALA A 121 1.11 17.80 -1.25
C ALA A 121 1.94 17.73 0.04
N ALA A 122 1.91 18.81 0.83
CA ALA A 122 2.57 18.87 2.13
C ALA A 122 2.06 17.75 3.05
N THR A 123 2.96 17.22 3.87
CA THR A 123 2.66 16.15 4.84
C THR A 123 1.88 16.77 6.00
N ASP A 124 0.72 16.19 6.33
CA ASP A 124 -0.04 16.60 7.51
C ASP A 124 0.75 16.23 8.79
N PRO A 125 1.15 17.20 9.62
CA PRO A 125 1.91 16.93 10.84
C PRO A 125 1.20 16.00 11.83
N GLU A 126 -0.14 15.96 11.79
CA GLU A 126 -0.93 15.09 12.67
C GLU A 126 -0.93 13.63 12.23
N GLU A 127 -0.54 13.34 10.98
CA GLU A 127 -0.41 11.97 10.48
C GLU A 127 0.99 11.39 10.67
N VAL A 128 1.96 12.20 11.12
CA VAL A 128 3.36 11.81 11.29
C VAL A 128 3.59 11.23 12.67
N GLU A 129 4.12 10.01 12.69
CA GLU A 129 4.44 9.26 13.90
C GLU A 129 5.92 9.38 14.26
N VAL A 130 6.23 9.13 15.53
CA VAL A 130 7.58 9.26 16.08
C VAL A 130 7.97 7.93 16.73
N LYS A 131 9.05 7.33 16.24
CA LYS A 131 9.65 6.17 16.89
C LYS A 131 10.34 6.61 18.20
N PRO A 132 10.52 5.71 19.18
CA PRO A 132 11.22 6.02 20.44
C PRO A 132 12.65 6.53 20.26
N ASP A 133 13.32 6.20 19.16
CA ASP A 133 14.65 6.70 18.77
C ASP A 133 14.61 8.13 18.19
N GLY A 134 13.42 8.67 17.95
CA GLY A 134 13.19 10.00 17.41
C GLY A 134 13.18 10.09 15.89
N ILE A 135 13.11 8.96 15.19
CA ILE A 135 12.88 8.90 13.75
C ILE A 135 11.40 9.20 13.46
N LEU A 136 11.15 10.15 12.58
CA LEU A 136 9.82 10.48 12.08
C LEU A 136 9.44 9.52 10.96
N TYR A 137 8.20 9.05 10.94
CA TYR A 137 7.69 8.24 9.85
C TYR A 137 6.21 8.51 9.58
N LEU A 138 5.81 8.36 8.33
CA LEU A 138 4.40 8.33 7.96
C LEU A 138 3.95 6.86 7.94
N PRO A 139 2.82 6.50 8.58
CA PRO A 139 2.31 5.13 8.51
C PRO A 139 2.01 4.68 7.08
N GLU A 140 2.30 3.41 6.77
CA GLU A 140 2.16 2.82 5.44
C GLU A 140 0.78 3.04 4.80
N ILE A 141 -0.28 2.95 5.60
CA ILE A 141 -1.65 3.16 5.14
C ILE A 141 -1.86 4.54 4.51
N LYS A 142 -1.15 5.57 4.98
CA LYS A 142 -1.26 6.93 4.45
C LYS A 142 -0.69 7.01 3.03
N TYR A 143 0.44 6.36 2.75
CA TYR A 143 0.97 6.25 1.38
C TYR A 143 -0.05 5.60 0.44
N ARG A 144 -0.68 4.50 0.84
CA ARG A 144 -1.71 3.83 0.02
C ARG A 144 -2.92 4.73 -0.26
N ARG A 145 -3.35 5.52 0.73
CA ARG A 145 -4.44 6.50 0.56
C ARG A 145 -4.04 7.61 -0.41
N ILE A 146 -2.80 8.10 -0.35
CA ILE A 146 -2.28 9.10 -1.29
C ILE A 146 -2.24 8.52 -2.71
N LEU A 147 -1.74 7.30 -2.90
CA LEU A 147 -1.76 6.61 -4.20
C LEU A 147 -3.17 6.41 -4.74
N ASN A 148 -4.12 5.99 -3.89
CA ASN A 148 -5.52 5.85 -4.27
C ASN A 148 -6.17 7.19 -4.65
N ARG A 149 -5.81 8.29 -3.98
CA ARG A 149 -6.27 9.64 -4.34
C ARG A 149 -5.67 10.12 -5.65
N ALA A 150 -4.39 9.84 -5.89
CA ALA A 150 -3.66 10.30 -7.07
C ALA A 150 -4.00 9.50 -8.34
N PHE A 151 -4.15 8.17 -8.22
CA PHE A 151 -4.28 7.26 -9.37
C PHE A 151 -5.59 6.48 -9.39
N GLY A 152 -6.33 6.45 -8.29
CA GLY A 152 -7.51 5.59 -8.13
C GLY A 152 -7.16 4.15 -7.74
N PRO A 153 -8.10 3.43 -7.08
CA PRO A 153 -7.95 1.99 -6.86
C PRO A 153 -7.77 1.24 -8.19
N GLY A 154 -6.76 0.37 -8.27
CA GLY A 154 -6.40 -0.34 -9.50
C GLY A 154 -5.49 0.45 -10.46
N GLY A 155 -5.29 1.76 -10.24
CA GLY A 155 -4.36 2.59 -11.01
C GLY A 155 -2.88 2.43 -10.63
N TRP A 156 -2.57 1.62 -9.62
CA TRP A 156 -1.21 1.38 -9.17
C TRP A 156 -1.04 -0.04 -8.60
N GLY A 157 0.20 -0.53 -8.58
CA GLY A 157 0.53 -1.82 -8.00
C GLY A 157 2.02 -2.01 -7.76
N LEU A 158 2.35 -2.92 -6.82
CA LEU A 158 3.72 -3.41 -6.63
C LEU A 158 3.90 -4.74 -7.35
N VAL A 159 4.96 -4.81 -8.15
CA VAL A 159 5.36 -6.00 -8.90
C VAL A 159 6.62 -6.58 -8.24
N PRO A 160 6.63 -7.85 -7.83
CA PRO A 160 7.86 -8.50 -7.40
C PRO A 160 8.84 -8.67 -8.57
N ARG A 161 10.08 -8.25 -8.37
CA ARG A 161 11.15 -8.27 -9.40
C ARG A 161 12.20 -9.36 -9.15
N SER A 162 12.31 -9.82 -7.91
CA SER A 162 13.21 -10.92 -7.52
C SER A 162 12.45 -12.03 -6.80
N GLU A 163 13.12 -13.16 -6.59
CA GLU A 163 12.75 -14.12 -5.56
C GLU A 163 12.95 -13.49 -4.16
N SER A 164 12.17 -13.94 -3.18
CA SER A 164 12.34 -13.57 -1.78
C SER A 164 13.59 -14.24 -1.20
N ILE A 165 14.50 -13.44 -0.67
CA ILE A 165 15.68 -13.94 0.04
C ILE A 165 15.33 -13.99 1.52
N VAL A 166 15.24 -15.21 2.06
CA VAL A 166 15.00 -15.45 3.48
C VAL A 166 16.34 -15.79 4.15
N THR A 167 16.79 -14.90 5.04
CA THR A 167 17.95 -15.12 5.90
C THR A 167 17.47 -15.45 7.31
N PRO A 168 18.31 -15.97 8.23
CA PRO A 168 17.88 -16.33 9.58
C PRO A 168 17.19 -15.23 10.41
N LYS A 169 17.34 -13.94 10.03
CA LYS A 169 16.81 -12.79 10.77
C LYS A 169 15.95 -11.85 9.94
N THR A 170 15.96 -11.95 8.61
CA THR A 170 15.32 -10.96 7.74
C THR A 170 14.85 -11.56 6.43
N VAL A 171 13.76 -11.04 5.90
CA VAL A 171 13.25 -11.30 4.55
C VAL A 171 13.51 -10.07 3.71
N THR A 172 14.08 -10.24 2.51
CA THR A 172 14.29 -9.13 1.58
C THR A 172 13.89 -9.51 0.15
N ARG A 173 13.34 -8.55 -0.59
CA ARG A 173 12.91 -8.74 -1.98
C ARG A 173 12.87 -7.42 -2.73
N GLU A 174 13.20 -7.45 -4.02
CA GLU A 174 13.05 -6.31 -4.91
C GLU A 174 11.62 -6.20 -5.44
N TYR A 175 11.07 -4.98 -5.43
CA TYR A 175 9.77 -4.65 -6.00
C TYR A 175 9.86 -3.43 -6.91
N ALA A 176 8.98 -3.39 -7.90
CA ALA A 176 8.74 -2.24 -8.76
C ALA A 176 7.36 -1.65 -8.44
N LEU A 177 7.28 -0.34 -8.27
CA LEU A 177 6.01 0.40 -8.26
C LEU A 177 5.64 0.75 -9.70
N VAL A 178 4.43 0.36 -10.10
CA VAL A 178 3.82 0.68 -11.38
C VAL A 178 2.60 1.55 -11.12
N CYS A 179 2.48 2.67 -11.81
CA CYS A 179 1.33 3.58 -11.73
C CYS A 179 0.86 3.94 -13.14
N ASN A 180 -0.43 3.79 -13.41
CA ASN A 180 -1.06 4.01 -14.71
C ASN A 180 -0.31 3.35 -15.88
N GLY A 181 0.11 2.09 -15.68
CA GLY A 181 0.81 1.31 -16.70
C GLY A 181 2.23 1.77 -17.00
N ARG A 182 2.90 2.47 -16.07
CA ARG A 182 4.29 2.93 -16.21
C ARG A 182 5.10 2.55 -14.99
N LEU A 183 6.34 2.12 -15.21
CA LEU A 183 7.29 1.94 -14.11
C LEU A 183 7.58 3.32 -13.49
N VAL A 184 7.49 3.38 -12.16
CA VAL A 184 7.77 4.59 -11.37
C VAL A 184 9.12 4.47 -10.68
N SER A 185 9.30 3.41 -9.90
CA SER A 185 10.49 3.22 -9.07
C SER A 185 10.70 1.73 -8.79
N VAL A 186 11.94 1.37 -8.51
CA VAL A 186 12.33 0.03 -8.08
C VAL A 186 13.05 0.18 -6.74
N ALA A 187 12.59 -0.58 -5.74
CA ALA A 187 13.21 -0.58 -4.42
C ALA A 187 13.24 -1.99 -3.84
N ARG A 188 14.27 -2.24 -3.03
CA ARG A 188 14.36 -3.44 -2.21
C ARG A 188 13.67 -3.20 -0.87
N GLY A 189 12.69 -4.03 -0.57
CA GLY A 189 12.08 -4.11 0.75
C GLY A 189 12.85 -5.06 1.64
N GLU A 190 12.75 -4.84 2.95
CA GLU A 190 13.29 -5.74 3.96
C GLU A 190 12.44 -5.71 5.23
N GLN A 191 12.43 -6.81 5.95
CA GLN A 191 11.75 -6.91 7.23
C GLN A 191 12.37 -8.00 8.11
N ASP A 192 12.74 -7.59 9.32
CA ASP A 192 13.29 -8.49 10.32
C ASP A 192 12.21 -9.36 10.97
N TYR A 193 12.62 -10.53 11.41
CA TYR A 193 11.81 -11.48 12.16
C TYR A 193 12.66 -12.23 13.20
N PHE A 194 12.00 -12.77 14.24
CA PHE A 194 12.68 -13.39 15.38
C PHE A 194 12.51 -14.90 15.46
N SER A 195 11.48 -15.45 14.82
CA SER A 195 11.23 -16.89 14.69
C SER A 195 10.79 -17.24 13.28
N PRO A 196 11.05 -18.47 12.79
CA PRO A 196 10.60 -18.90 11.45
C PRO A 196 9.09 -18.76 11.22
N ASP A 197 8.28 -18.89 12.27
CA ASP A 197 6.82 -18.68 12.20
C ASP A 197 6.45 -17.22 11.85
N GLY A 198 7.37 -16.28 12.04
CA GLY A 198 7.23 -14.87 11.66
C GLY A 198 7.49 -14.57 10.18
N ILE A 199 7.99 -15.53 9.40
CA ILE A 199 8.33 -15.31 7.97
C ILE A 199 7.13 -14.79 7.15
N PRO A 200 5.89 -15.30 7.27
CA PRO A 200 4.75 -14.76 6.52
C PRO A 200 4.47 -13.28 6.82
N THR A 201 4.53 -12.90 8.10
CA THR A 201 4.36 -11.49 8.51
C THR A 201 5.51 -10.64 8.00
N ALA A 202 6.74 -11.18 8.03
CA ALA A 202 7.92 -10.50 7.51
C ALA A 202 7.85 -10.27 5.99
N THR A 203 7.33 -11.24 5.23
CA THR A 203 7.12 -11.10 3.78
C THR A 203 6.15 -9.95 3.46
N GLU A 204 5.05 -9.81 4.21
CA GLU A 204 4.15 -8.67 4.05
C GLU A 204 4.81 -7.35 4.45
N GLY A 205 5.54 -7.33 5.57
CA GLY A 205 6.31 -6.15 6.00
C GLY A 205 7.38 -5.72 4.99
N CYS A 206 8.05 -6.69 4.36
CA CYS A 206 9.04 -6.46 3.30
C CYS A 206 8.37 -5.77 2.10
N ARG A 207 7.20 -6.24 1.67
CA ARG A 207 6.43 -5.62 0.58
C ARG A 207 6.03 -4.17 0.92
N SER A 208 5.52 -3.94 2.12
CA SER A 208 5.14 -2.62 2.60
C SER A 208 6.33 -1.67 2.73
N ASN A 209 7.49 -2.17 3.16
CA ASN A 209 8.73 -1.42 3.22
C ASN A 209 9.18 -0.96 1.82
N ALA A 210 9.12 -1.85 0.83
CA ALA A 210 9.42 -1.47 -0.56
C ALA A 210 8.46 -0.39 -1.08
N LEU A 211 7.16 -0.49 -0.76
CA LEU A 211 6.15 0.49 -1.17
C LEU A 211 6.54 1.92 -0.78
N VAL A 212 6.83 2.13 0.52
CA VAL A 212 7.13 3.47 1.04
C VAL A 212 8.42 4.04 0.44
N ARG A 213 9.40 3.18 0.13
CA ARG A 213 10.65 3.57 -0.54
C ARG A 213 10.38 4.03 -1.97
N CYS A 214 9.59 3.28 -2.74
CA CYS A 214 9.19 3.68 -4.09
C CYS A 214 8.38 4.99 -4.10
N CYS A 215 7.50 5.18 -3.11
CA CYS A 215 6.68 6.40 -3.01
C CYS A 215 7.49 7.68 -2.80
N LYS A 216 8.72 7.57 -2.28
CA LYS A 216 9.62 8.73 -2.14
C LYS A 216 9.96 9.36 -3.49
N ASP A 217 10.16 8.53 -4.52
CA ASP A 217 10.48 9.02 -5.87
C ASP A 217 9.30 9.73 -6.56
N LEU A 218 8.08 9.53 -6.04
CA LEU A 218 6.88 10.30 -6.44
C LEU A 218 6.75 11.64 -5.72
N GLY A 219 7.59 11.91 -4.71
CA GLY A 219 7.53 13.11 -3.87
C GLY A 219 6.67 12.98 -2.61
N ILE A 220 6.04 11.82 -2.38
CA ILE A 220 5.16 11.60 -1.23
C ILE A 220 5.96 11.68 0.07
N ALA A 221 5.49 12.51 1.00
CA ALA A 221 6.09 12.70 2.33
C ALA A 221 7.58 13.08 2.31
N SER A 222 8.06 13.67 1.20
CA SER A 222 9.49 13.99 0.96
C SER A 222 10.13 14.82 2.09
N GLU A 223 9.32 15.61 2.79
CA GLU A 223 9.69 16.41 3.97
C GLU A 223 10.25 15.57 5.13
N LEU A 224 9.85 14.30 5.27
CA LEU A 224 10.37 13.40 6.30
C LEU A 224 11.85 13.05 6.13
N TRP A 225 12.45 13.44 5.00
CA TRP A 225 13.88 13.32 4.72
C TRP A 225 14.61 14.67 4.67
N ASP A 226 13.91 15.80 4.88
CA ASP A 226 14.55 17.12 5.00
C ASP A 226 14.99 17.38 6.46
N PRO A 227 16.30 17.47 6.74
CA PRO A 227 16.78 17.77 8.09
C PRO A 227 16.24 19.08 8.68
N ARG A 228 15.90 20.08 7.86
CA ARG A 228 15.32 21.35 8.35
C ARG A 228 13.88 21.16 8.80
N TRP A 229 13.07 20.50 7.98
CA TRP A 229 11.70 20.14 8.34
C TRP A 229 11.66 19.26 9.59
N ILE A 230 12.49 18.21 9.66
CA ILE A 230 12.56 17.30 10.81
C ILE A 230 12.86 18.07 12.11
N ARG A 231 13.82 19.01 12.10
CA ARG A 231 14.14 19.82 13.28
C ARG A 231 12.96 20.68 13.73
N LYS A 232 12.28 21.34 12.77
CA LYS A 232 11.09 22.16 13.06
C LYS A 232 9.94 21.30 13.61
N PHE A 233 9.66 20.17 12.98
CA PHE A 233 8.65 19.22 13.43
C PHE A 233 8.93 18.74 14.85
N LYS A 234 10.16 18.27 15.14
CA LYS A 234 10.54 17.79 16.48
C LYS A 234 10.38 18.89 17.54
N ALA A 235 10.83 20.12 17.25
CA ALA A 235 10.66 21.23 18.19
C ALA A 235 9.17 21.53 18.49
N GLN A 236 8.31 21.45 17.48
CA GLN A 236 6.90 21.81 17.59
C GLN A 236 6.04 20.68 18.17
N TYR A 237 6.22 19.44 17.74
CA TYR A 237 5.30 18.33 18.00
C TYR A 237 5.84 17.22 18.90
N THR A 238 7.14 17.20 19.22
CA THR A 238 7.73 16.10 20.01
C THR A 238 8.38 16.57 21.30
N ARG A 239 8.59 15.64 22.22
CA ARG A 239 9.28 15.85 23.49
C ARG A 239 10.18 14.66 23.81
N GLU A 240 11.22 14.92 24.58
CA GLU A 240 12.02 13.86 25.18
C GLU A 240 11.40 13.46 26.52
N ALA A 241 11.31 12.15 26.78
CA ALA A 241 10.81 11.59 28.02
C ALA A 241 11.86 10.67 28.64
N PHE A 242 12.17 10.87 29.92
CA PHE A 242 12.95 9.90 30.70
C PHE A 242 12.01 8.77 31.11
N VAL A 243 12.38 7.54 30.77
CA VAL A 243 11.53 6.38 30.96
C VAL A 243 12.28 5.24 31.63
N GLU A 244 11.53 4.41 32.34
CA GLU A 244 12.00 3.16 32.93
C GLU A 244 11.26 1.98 32.30
N HIS A 245 12.00 0.94 31.90
CA HIS A 245 11.39 -0.30 31.41
C HIS A 245 10.69 -1.03 32.55
N VAL A 246 9.41 -1.37 32.37
CA VAL A 246 8.58 -1.96 33.43
C VAL A 246 9.17 -3.28 33.98
N VAL A 247 9.67 -4.14 33.09
CA VAL A 247 10.25 -5.46 33.44
C VAL A 247 11.68 -5.37 33.98
N ASN A 248 12.64 -4.88 33.19
CA ASN A 248 14.07 -4.94 33.54
C ASN A 248 14.61 -3.70 34.27
N LYS A 249 13.75 -2.71 34.58
CA LYS A 249 14.09 -1.46 35.30
C LYS A 249 15.19 -0.61 34.65
N ARG A 250 15.49 -0.84 33.37
CA ARG A 250 16.46 -0.03 32.64
C ARG A 250 15.89 1.35 32.38
N LYS A 251 16.68 2.37 32.68
CA LYS A 251 16.36 3.77 32.41
C LYS A 251 16.89 4.17 31.05
N SER A 252 16.08 4.89 30.28
CA SER A 252 16.45 5.43 28.96
C SER A 252 15.78 6.78 28.74
N LYS A 253 16.20 7.48 27.70
CA LYS A 253 15.54 8.67 27.18
C LYS A 253 14.98 8.33 25.81
N ILE A 254 13.69 8.57 25.61
CA ILE A 254 13.00 8.31 24.34
C ILE A 254 12.34 9.57 23.80
N TRP A 255 12.05 9.57 22.50
CA TRP A 255 11.19 10.57 21.87
C TRP A 255 9.75 10.10 21.84
N VAL A 256 8.83 11.01 22.17
CA VAL A 256 7.38 10.81 22.05
C VAL A 256 6.75 12.07 21.46
N ARG A 257 5.57 11.94 20.83
CA ARG A 257 4.79 13.12 20.49
C ARG A 257 4.30 13.82 21.77
N LYS A 258 4.03 15.13 21.69
CA LYS A 258 3.61 15.93 22.85
C LYS A 258 2.20 15.59 23.33
N ASP A 259 1.34 15.22 22.40
CA ASP A 259 -0.04 14.77 22.59
C ASP A 259 -0.16 13.32 23.05
N ASP A 260 0.92 12.53 22.95
CA ASP A 260 0.94 11.12 23.32
C ASP A 260 1.47 10.85 24.73
N GLN A 261 0.96 9.76 25.31
CA GLN A 261 1.49 9.17 26.54
C GLN A 261 2.55 8.11 26.22
N VAL A 262 3.51 7.95 27.14
CA VAL A 262 4.49 6.87 27.06
C VAL A 262 3.77 5.52 27.16
N SER A 263 3.98 4.66 26.16
CA SER A 263 3.36 3.34 26.05
C SER A 263 4.24 2.23 26.65
N TYR A 264 3.61 1.09 26.99
CA TYR A 264 4.31 -0.13 27.39
C TYR A 264 5.34 -0.55 26.31
N PRO A 265 6.55 -1.03 26.68
CA PRO A 265 7.00 -1.47 28.01
C PRO A 265 7.61 -0.38 28.89
N TRP A 266 7.42 0.89 28.54
CA TRP A 266 8.04 2.02 29.23
C TRP A 266 7.07 2.69 30.21
N LYS A 267 7.61 3.22 31.30
CA LYS A 267 6.91 4.08 32.23
C LYS A 267 7.66 5.40 32.34
N GLU A 268 6.95 6.51 32.17
CA GLU A 268 7.53 7.84 32.32
C GLU A 268 7.98 8.09 33.76
N MET A 269 9.21 8.55 33.92
CA MET A 269 9.78 8.98 35.18
C MET A 269 9.45 10.46 35.38
N LYS A 270 8.85 10.79 36.52
CA LYS A 270 8.62 12.18 36.95
C LYS A 270 9.87 12.77 37.57
#